data_AF-A0A8T5THJ5-F1
#
_entry.id   AF-A0A8T5THJ5-F1
#
_cell.length_a   1.000
_cell.length_b   1.000
_cell.length_c   1.000
_cell.angle_alpha   90.00
_cell.angle_beta   90.00
_cell.angle_gamma   90.00
#
_symmetry.space_group_name_H-M   'P 1'
#
loop_
_entity.id
_entity.type
_entity.pdbx_description
1 polymer ?
#
loop_
_entity_poly.entity_id
_entity_poly.type
_entity_poly.pdbx_seq_one_letter_code
_entity_poly.pdbx_strand_id
1 'polypeptide(L)'
;NKLVKNLNLNSNVIIWHLKILEKFNYIQKTLIDNRMIYFKHNMNLSKVQKIYFLKKKEIKRILNFFKENNSGVTKTRLAESLNMHYNTLKKYVNKLEKLSLIKKLEKQNSIVYCLNLKKYNDIISNVN
;
A
#
# COMPACT_ATOMS: atom_id res chain seq x y z
N ASN A 1 5.74 17.50 1.66
CA ASN A 1 7.09 18.00 2.03
C ASN A 1 8.29 17.14 1.62
N LYS A 2 8.14 15.93 1.03
CA LYS A 2 9.33 15.20 0.53
C LYS A 2 10.00 15.88 -0.67
N LEU A 3 9.23 16.41 -1.62
CA LEU A 3 9.79 17.10 -2.80
C LEU A 3 10.55 18.38 -2.43
N VAL A 4 9.98 19.19 -1.53
CA VAL A 4 10.64 20.41 -1.00
C VAL A 4 11.99 20.07 -0.37
N LYS A 5 12.02 19.04 0.50
CA LYS A 5 13.27 18.58 1.15
C LYS A 5 14.32 18.08 0.16
N ASN A 6 13.90 17.40 -0.91
CA ASN A 6 14.84 16.76 -1.84
C ASN A 6 15.34 17.70 -2.94
N LEU A 7 14.52 18.65 -3.39
CA LEU A 7 14.85 19.55 -4.49
C LEU A 7 15.41 20.90 -4.01
N ASN A 8 15.31 21.18 -2.71
CA ASN A 8 15.72 22.46 -2.11
C ASN A 8 15.11 23.69 -2.82
N LEU A 9 13.90 23.54 -3.38
CA LEU A 9 13.16 24.59 -4.07
C LEU A 9 12.02 25.13 -3.20
N ASN A 10 11.62 26.37 -3.45
CA ASN A 10 10.44 26.97 -2.83
C ASN A 10 9.17 26.15 -3.16
N SER A 11 8.33 25.92 -2.15
CA SER A 11 7.05 25.22 -2.27
C SER A 11 6.17 25.75 -3.40
N ASN A 12 6.10 27.07 -3.59
CA ASN A 12 5.30 27.67 -4.66
C ASN A 12 5.82 27.32 -6.05
N VAL A 13 7.15 27.30 -6.22
CA VAL A 13 7.82 26.90 -7.46
C VAL A 13 7.52 25.43 -7.75
N ILE A 14 7.61 24.56 -6.74
CA ILE A 14 7.28 23.14 -6.91
C ILE A 14 5.82 22.95 -7.31
N ILE A 15 4.88 23.66 -6.67
CA ILE A 15 3.46 23.57 -7.01
C ILE A 15 3.21 24.00 -8.46
N TRP A 16 3.87 25.08 -8.91
CA TRP A 16 3.77 25.53 -10.30
C TRP A 16 4.28 24.47 -11.29
N HIS A 17 5.46 23.89 -11.03
CA HIS A 17 6.00 22.81 -11.87
C HIS A 17 5.06 21.59 -11.91
N LEU A 18 4.49 21.19 -10.76
CA LEU A 18 3.54 20.07 -10.72
C LEU A 18 2.27 20.36 -11.53
N LYS A 19 1.76 21.61 -11.49
CA LYS A 19 0.61 22.01 -12.32
C LYS A 19 0.93 21.95 -13.82
N ILE A 20 2.14 22.34 -14.22
CA ILE A 20 2.57 22.24 -15.62
C ILE A 20 2.67 20.79 -16.06
N LEU A 21 3.35 19.95 -15.27
CA LEU A 21 3.48 18.52 -15.58
C LEU A 21 2.11 17.83 -15.65
N GLU A 22 1.17 18.23 -14.81
CA GLU A 22 -0.22 17.75 -14.84
C GLU A 22 -0.94 18.23 -16.10
N LYS A 23 -0.82 19.53 -16.46
CA LYS A 23 -1.42 20.11 -17.67
C LYS A 23 -0.96 19.42 -18.95
N PHE A 24 0.30 19.02 -19.02
CA PHE A 24 0.87 18.33 -20.17
C PHE A 24 0.77 16.80 -20.09
N ASN A 25 -0.06 16.25 -19.19
CA ASN A 25 -0.28 14.81 -19.03
C ASN A 25 1.01 14.00 -18.78
N TYR A 26 2.03 14.60 -18.16
CA TYR A 26 3.19 13.84 -17.67
C TYR A 26 2.88 13.15 -16.35
N ILE A 27 2.12 13.84 -15.49
CA ILE A 27 1.70 13.33 -14.18
C ILE A 27 0.20 13.47 -13.99
N GLN A 28 -0.30 12.74 -13.02
CA GLN A 28 -1.64 12.85 -12.47
C GLN A 28 -1.56 12.71 -10.94
N LYS A 29 -2.64 13.07 -10.25
CA LYS A 29 -2.68 13.06 -8.79
C LYS A 29 -3.94 12.39 -8.26
N THR A 30 -3.81 11.79 -7.08
CA THR A 30 -4.93 11.14 -6.38
C THR A 30 -4.79 11.35 -4.87
N LEU A 31 -5.91 11.36 -4.16
CA LEU A 31 -5.93 11.38 -2.70
C LEU A 31 -5.90 9.95 -2.15
N ILE A 32 -4.93 9.63 -1.28
CA ILE A 32 -4.85 8.34 -0.57
C ILE A 32 -4.52 8.59 0.89
N ASP A 33 -5.38 8.14 1.81
CA ASP A 33 -5.23 8.38 3.26
C ASP A 33 -4.96 9.86 3.59
N ASN A 34 -5.77 10.77 3.03
CA ASN A 34 -5.65 12.22 3.22
C ASN A 34 -4.32 12.83 2.72
N ARG A 35 -3.61 12.12 1.82
CA ARG A 35 -2.36 12.61 1.22
C ARG A 35 -2.49 12.63 -0.29
N MET A 36 -2.08 13.75 -0.89
CA MET A 36 -1.98 13.88 -2.35
C MET A 36 -0.75 13.14 -2.86
N ILE A 37 -0.99 12.17 -3.73
CA ILE A 37 0.05 11.34 -4.36
C ILE A 37 0.08 11.68 -5.84
N TYR A 38 1.25 12.08 -6.33
CA TYR A 38 1.53 12.33 -7.74
C TYR A 38 2.18 11.10 -8.37
N PHE A 39 1.79 10.75 -9.59
CA PHE A 39 2.25 9.57 -10.31
C PHE A 39 2.19 9.80 -11.82
N LYS A 40 2.87 8.96 -12.61
CA LYS A 40 2.88 9.07 -14.08
C LYS A 40 1.46 8.96 -14.65
N HIS A 41 1.14 9.74 -15.68
CA HIS A 41 -0.19 9.76 -16.29
C HIS A 41 -0.66 8.39 -16.81
N ASN A 42 0.26 7.55 -17.28
CA ASN A 42 -0.09 6.22 -17.82
C ASN A 42 -0.14 5.11 -16.75
N MET A 43 0.07 5.45 -15.47
CA MET A 43 0.09 4.45 -14.40
C MET A 43 -1.31 4.20 -13.83
N ASN A 44 -1.70 2.94 -13.74
CA ASN A 44 -3.00 2.53 -13.19
C ASN A 44 -3.14 2.89 -11.69
N LEU A 45 -4.28 3.48 -11.31
CA LEU A 45 -4.57 3.90 -9.94
C LEU A 45 -4.49 2.76 -8.91
N SER A 46 -4.95 1.55 -9.26
CA SER A 46 -4.85 0.37 -8.40
C SER A 46 -3.38 0.03 -8.10
N LYS A 47 -2.50 0.13 -9.12
CA LYS A 47 -1.05 -0.09 -8.97
C LYS A 47 -0.45 0.97 -8.04
N VAL A 48 -0.83 2.23 -8.19
CA VAL A 48 -0.37 3.34 -7.31
C VAL A 48 -0.77 3.09 -5.87
N GLN A 49 -2.03 2.71 -5.61
CA GLN A 49 -2.52 2.42 -4.27
C GLN A 49 -1.74 1.27 -3.64
N LYS A 50 -1.55 0.17 -4.39
CA LYS A 50 -0.73 -0.97 -3.94
C LYS A 50 0.68 -0.53 -3.54
N ILE A 51 1.38 0.20 -4.40
CA ILE A 51 2.74 0.72 -4.12
C ILE A 51 2.74 1.61 -2.87
N TYR A 52 1.77 2.51 -2.74
CA TYR A 52 1.65 3.40 -1.58
C TYR A 52 1.55 2.61 -0.27
N PHE A 53 0.71 1.58 -0.24
CA PHE A 53 0.53 0.74 0.95
C PHE A 53 1.75 -0.15 1.23
N LEU A 54 2.37 -0.73 0.20
CA LEU A 54 3.60 -1.52 0.33
C LEU A 54 4.78 -0.73 0.91
N LYS A 55 4.79 0.60 0.78
CA LYS A 55 5.82 1.46 1.39
C LYS A 55 5.62 1.70 2.89
N LYS A 56 4.44 1.42 3.46
CA LYS A 56 4.20 1.63 4.90
C LYS A 56 4.85 0.53 5.74
N LYS A 57 5.59 0.91 6.78
CA LYS A 57 6.30 0.00 7.69
C LYS A 57 5.38 -1.08 8.27
N GLU A 58 4.23 -0.68 8.83
CA GLU A 58 3.29 -1.63 9.42
C GLU A 58 2.73 -2.63 8.42
N ILE A 59 2.47 -2.21 7.17
CA ILE A 59 1.99 -3.10 6.12
C ILE A 59 3.07 -4.09 5.69
N LYS A 60 4.34 -3.65 5.59
CA LYS A 60 5.45 -4.56 5.33
C LYS A 60 5.57 -5.63 6.41
N ARG A 61 5.44 -5.25 7.69
CA ARG A 61 5.45 -6.20 8.82
C ARG A 61 4.34 -7.24 8.68
N ILE A 62 3.12 -6.82 8.37
CA ILE A 62 1.97 -7.72 8.14
C ILE A 62 2.24 -8.69 6.97
N LEU A 63 2.75 -8.18 5.84
CA LEU A 63 3.02 -8.99 4.66
C LEU A 63 4.17 -9.99 4.87
N ASN A 64 5.22 -9.58 5.58
CA ASN A 64 6.31 -10.48 5.96
C ASN A 64 5.81 -11.60 6.86
N PHE A 65 4.97 -11.27 7.85
CA PHE A 65 4.37 -12.27 8.72
C PHE A 65 3.52 -13.28 7.96
N PHE A 66 2.74 -12.85 6.97
CA PHE A 66 2.01 -13.77 6.09
C PHE A 66 2.93 -14.61 5.19
N LYS A 67 4.10 -14.09 4.79
CA LYS A 67 5.09 -14.82 3.98
C LYS A 67 5.74 -15.96 4.77
N GLU A 68 5.96 -15.74 6.07
CA GLU A 68 6.45 -16.77 6.99
C GLU A 68 5.35 -17.80 7.35
N ASN A 69 4.08 -17.40 7.32
CA ASN A 69 2.93 -18.21 7.71
C ASN A 69 1.96 -18.47 6.53
N ASN A 70 2.41 -19.25 5.55
CA ASN A 70 1.64 -19.54 4.33
C ASN A 70 0.33 -20.31 4.57
N SER A 71 0.16 -20.96 5.72
CA SER A 71 -1.06 -21.72 6.08
C SER A 71 -2.29 -20.85 6.41
N GLY A 72 -2.13 -19.53 6.39
CA GLY A 72 -3.17 -18.57 6.75
C GLY A 72 -3.22 -18.31 8.26
N VAL A 73 -3.51 -17.06 8.63
CA VAL A 73 -3.53 -16.60 10.02
C VAL A 73 -4.78 -15.74 10.30
N THR A 74 -5.34 -15.88 11.50
CA THR A 74 -6.46 -15.06 11.97
C THR A 74 -6.02 -13.63 12.28
N LYS A 75 -6.96 -12.68 12.26
CA LYS A 75 -6.69 -11.29 12.65
C LYS A 75 -6.23 -11.16 14.11
N THR A 76 -6.76 -11.98 15.01
CA THR A 76 -6.40 -11.98 16.44
C THR A 76 -4.95 -12.39 16.65
N ARG A 77 -4.55 -13.55 16.12
CA ARG A 77 -3.17 -14.03 16.21
C ARG A 77 -2.17 -13.06 15.58
N LEU A 78 -2.57 -12.41 14.49
CA LEU A 78 -1.72 -11.45 13.80
C LEU A 78 -1.58 -10.12 14.57
N ALA A 79 -2.61 -9.72 15.32
CA ALA A 79 -2.56 -8.55 16.21
C ALA A 79 -1.61 -8.80 17.39
N GLU A 80 -1.72 -9.98 18.02
CA GLU A 80 -0.85 -10.42 19.10
C GLU A 80 0.61 -10.53 18.64
N SER A 81 0.86 -11.25 17.54
CA SER A 81 2.22 -11.51 17.04
C SER A 81 2.95 -10.24 16.60
N LEU A 82 2.23 -9.25 16.08
CA LEU A 82 2.82 -7.98 15.64
C LEU A 82 2.80 -6.90 16.72
N ASN A 83 2.24 -7.19 17.90
CA ASN A 83 1.96 -6.23 18.96
C ASN A 83 1.25 -4.97 18.40
N MET A 84 0.19 -5.19 17.61
CA MET A 84 -0.60 -4.12 16.98
C MET A 84 -2.01 -4.07 17.55
N HIS A 85 -2.51 -2.86 17.80
CA HIS A 85 -3.91 -2.68 18.17
C HIS A 85 -4.87 -3.25 17.11
N TYR A 86 -5.85 -4.03 17.55
CA TYR A 86 -6.75 -4.79 16.66
C TYR A 86 -7.45 -3.91 15.61
N ASN A 87 -7.92 -2.72 15.97
CA ASN A 87 -8.60 -1.82 15.01
C ASN A 87 -7.66 -1.31 13.92
N THR A 88 -6.41 -1.02 14.27
CA THR A 88 -5.36 -0.60 13.34
C THR A 88 -5.06 -1.74 12.38
N LEU A 89 -4.92 -2.95 12.92
CA LEU A 89 -4.68 -4.13 12.11
C LEU A 89 -5.86 -4.41 11.16
N LYS A 90 -7.09 -4.41 11.68
CA LYS A 90 -8.31 -4.61 10.90
C LYS A 90 -8.37 -3.63 9.72
N LYS A 91 -8.03 -2.36 9.94
CA LYS A 91 -7.94 -1.35 8.87
C LYS A 91 -6.92 -1.71 7.79
N TYR A 92 -5.74 -2.21 8.16
CA TYR A 92 -4.73 -2.62 7.20
C TYR A 92 -5.10 -3.90 6.46
N VAL A 93 -5.56 -4.93 7.16
CA VAL A 93 -5.98 -6.21 6.58
C VAL A 93 -7.12 -5.99 5.59
N ASN A 94 -8.16 -5.24 5.96
CA ASN A 94 -9.27 -4.94 5.05
C ASN A 94 -8.81 -4.17 3.79
N LYS A 95 -7.81 -3.29 3.90
CA LYS A 95 -7.23 -2.60 2.73
C LYS A 95 -6.44 -3.57 1.84
N LEU A 96 -5.62 -4.43 2.43
CA LEU A 96 -4.86 -5.44 1.69
C LEU A 96 -5.78 -6.42 0.97
N GLU A 97 -6.89 -6.79 1.59
CA GLU A 97 -7.94 -7.63 1.01
C GLU A 97 -8.61 -6.93 -0.19
N LYS A 98 -9.03 -5.66 -0.03
CA LYS A 98 -9.58 -4.85 -1.12
C LYS A 98 -8.61 -4.70 -2.31
N LEU A 99 -7.31 -4.66 -2.04
CA LEU A 99 -6.27 -4.60 -3.07
C LEU A 99 -5.90 -5.98 -3.63
N SER A 100 -6.57 -7.04 -3.17
CA SER A 100 -6.30 -8.45 -3.47
C SER A 100 -4.87 -8.91 -3.18
N LEU A 101 -4.16 -8.22 -2.28
CA LEU A 101 -2.80 -8.58 -1.85
C LEU A 101 -2.81 -9.77 -0.90
N ILE A 102 -3.90 -9.95 -0.17
CA ILE A 102 -4.16 -11.11 0.67
C ILE A 102 -5.47 -11.76 0.25
N LYS A 103 -5.64 -13.04 0.59
CA LYS A 103 -6.86 -13.81 0.38
C LYS A 103 -7.48 -14.15 1.73
N LYS A 104 -8.80 -14.12 1.80
CA LYS A 104 -9.60 -14.67 2.89
C LYS A 104 -9.86 -16.14 2.58
N LEU A 105 -9.63 -17.01 3.57
CA LEU A 105 -9.94 -18.43 3.50
C LEU A 105 -10.83 -18.79 4.69
N GLU A 106 -11.83 -19.62 4.44
CA GLU A 106 -12.72 -20.15 5.48
C GLU A 106 -12.21 -21.53 5.86
N LYS A 107 -11.90 -21.71 7.15
CA LYS A 107 -11.33 -22.95 7.68
C LYS A 107 -12.21 -23.43 8.83
N GLN A 108 -13.06 -24.41 8.54
CA GLN A 108 -14.01 -25.08 9.44
C GLN A 108 -14.88 -24.10 10.26
N ASN A 109 -14.34 -23.48 11.31
CA ASN A 109 -15.04 -22.52 12.18
C ASN A 109 -14.39 -21.12 12.24
N SER A 110 -13.36 -20.85 11.43
CA SER A 110 -12.59 -19.60 11.51
C SER A 110 -12.22 -19.02 10.15
N ILE A 111 -12.09 -17.69 10.10
CA ILE A 111 -11.61 -16.96 8.94
C ILE A 111 -10.11 -16.73 9.11
N VAL A 112 -9.32 -17.22 8.16
CA VAL A 112 -7.88 -16.99 8.10
C VAL A 112 -7.52 -16.18 6.85
N TYR A 113 -6.42 -15.45 6.94
CA TYR A 113 -5.90 -14.63 5.85
C TYR A 113 -4.52 -15.11 5.45
N CYS A 114 -4.25 -15.18 4.15
CA CYS A 114 -2.93 -15.57 3.62
C CYS A 114 -2.47 -14.62 2.51
N LEU A 115 -1.17 -14.60 2.24
CA LEU A 115 -0.59 -13.76 1.20
C LEU A 115 -0.97 -14.28 -0.19
N ASN A 116 -1.39 -13.38 -1.08
CA ASN A 116 -1.55 -13.70 -2.50
C ASN A 116 -0.20 -13.59 -3.21
N LEU A 117 0.64 -14.62 -3.11
CA LEU A 117 2.01 -14.64 -3.63
C LEU A 117 2.12 -14.19 -5.09
N LYS A 118 1.21 -14.65 -5.97
CA LYS A 118 1.20 -14.26 -7.40
C LYS A 118 1.04 -12.75 -7.58
N LYS A 119 0.03 -12.15 -6.93
CA LYS A 119 -0.21 -10.70 -7.02
C LYS A 119 0.86 -9.88 -6.31
N TYR A 120 1.40 -10.38 -5.20
CA TYR A 120 2.46 -9.72 -4.46
C TYR A 120 3.75 -9.64 -5.28
N ASN A 121 4.18 -10.76 -5.87
CA ASN A 121 5.39 -10.82 -6.70
C ASN A 121 5.26 -9.96 -7.96
N ASP A 122 4.10 -9.98 -8.62
CA ASP A 122 3.81 -9.13 -9.79
C ASP A 122 4.02 -7.64 -9.50
N ILE A 123 3.67 -7.17 -8.29
CA ILE A 123 3.86 -5.76 -7.95
C ILE A 123 5.32 -5.47 -7.65
N ILE A 124 6.03 -6.38 -6.99
CA ILE A 124 7.43 -6.17 -6.60
C ILE A 124 8.36 -6.19 -7.81
N SER A 125 8.18 -7.11 -8.75
CA SER A 125 8.96 -7.18 -10.00
C SER A 125 8.80 -5.93 -10.87
N ASN A 126 7.76 -5.14 -10.63
CA ASN A 126 7.42 -3.93 -11.36
C ASN A 126 7.81 -2.63 -10.61
N VAL A 127 8.40 -2.75 -9.42
CA VAL A 127 8.78 -1.62 -8.54
C VAL A 127 10.29 -1.52 -8.37
N ASN A 128 11.02 -2.62 -8.55
CA ASN A 128 12.48 -2.66 -8.69
C ASN A 128 12.87 -2.42 -10.15
#